data_AF-A0A349B921-F1
#
_entry.id   AF-A0A349B921-F1
#
_cell.length_a   1.000
_cell.length_b   1.000
_cell.length_c   1.000
_cell.angle_alpha   90.00
_cell.angle_beta   90.00
_cell.angle_gamma   90.00
#
_symmetry.space_group_name_H-M   'P 1'
#
loop_
_entity.id
_entity.type
_entity.pdbx_description
1 polymer ?
#
loop_
_entity_poly.entity_id
_entity_poly.type
_entity_poly.pdbx_seq_one_letter_code
_entity_poly.pdbx_strand_id
1 'polypeptide(L)'
;MTVTHEGTADAGYEAATDEARHEHHPSDAQYWKVGLALGLITLLEVGTYFIADPPYDHELAPLLIGSLIFMMVLKFVVIGAYFMHLKFDNRLFRNVFVAGLLLAVGVYLAVLTAFEFWTDRYEDGTYDQDSFLVEDAPAG
;
A
#
# COMPACT_ATOMS: atom_id res chain seq x y z
N MET A 1 -47.57 -67.49 25.26
CA MET A 1 -47.14 -66.17 24.75
C MET A 1 -46.96 -65.29 25.97
N THR A 2 -45.76 -65.27 26.52
CA THR A 2 -45.38 -64.46 27.69
C THR A 2 -44.12 -63.71 27.30
N VAL A 3 -44.26 -62.40 27.11
CA VAL A 3 -43.14 -61.48 26.94
C VAL A 3 -43.18 -60.55 28.13
N THR A 4 -42.22 -60.69 29.03
CA THR A 4 -41.81 -59.68 30.00
C THR A 4 -40.32 -59.79 30.27
N HIS A 5 -39.76 -58.67 30.74
CA HIS A 5 -38.37 -58.36 31.10
C HIS A 5 -37.51 -57.79 29.97
N GLU A 6 -36.77 -56.69 30.14
CA GLU A 6 -36.75 -55.61 31.14
C GLU A 6 -35.72 -54.60 30.60
N GLY A 7 -35.78 -53.36 31.09
CA GLY A 7 -34.92 -52.28 30.62
C GLY A 7 -33.44 -52.50 30.90
N THR A 8 -32.60 -51.84 30.09
CA THR A 8 -31.39 -51.16 30.56
C THR A 8 -31.04 -50.08 29.54
N ALA A 9 -31.16 -48.84 29.98
CA ALA A 9 -30.38 -47.75 29.45
C ALA A 9 -28.90 -47.96 29.85
N ASP A 10 -28.03 -47.35 29.05
CA ASP A 10 -26.63 -47.04 29.33
C ASP A 10 -25.58 -48.15 29.05
N ALA A 11 -24.75 -47.88 28.03
CA ALA A 11 -23.29 -48.06 28.00
C ALA A 11 -22.82 -48.22 26.54
N GLY A 12 -22.60 -47.10 25.87
CA GLY A 12 -22.03 -47.07 24.53
C GLY A 12 -21.80 -45.67 23.97
N TYR A 13 -21.70 -44.67 24.84
CA TYR A 13 -21.14 -43.36 24.51
C TYR A 13 -19.72 -43.35 25.09
N GLU A 14 -18.76 -42.90 24.27
CA GLU A 14 -17.30 -42.93 24.45
C GLU A 14 -16.61 -44.30 24.28
N ALA A 15 -16.01 -44.53 23.11
CA ALA A 15 -14.59 -44.20 22.94
C ALA A 15 -14.14 -44.39 21.48
N ALA A 16 -13.36 -43.41 21.02
CA ALA A 16 -12.32 -43.54 20.00
C ALA A 16 -12.75 -43.94 18.59
N THR A 17 -12.97 -42.94 17.73
CA THR A 17 -12.12 -42.67 16.54
C THR A 17 -12.79 -41.62 15.67
N ASP A 18 -12.64 -40.34 16.04
CA ASP A 18 -12.77 -39.25 15.06
C ASP A 18 -11.74 -38.14 15.38
N GLU A 19 -10.53 -38.57 15.77
CA GLU A 19 -9.33 -37.73 15.82
C GLU A 19 -8.54 -37.78 14.49
N ALA A 20 -9.23 -37.94 13.36
CA ALA A 20 -8.55 -38.05 12.08
C ALA A 20 -9.32 -37.35 10.96
N ARG A 21 -8.80 -36.17 10.59
CA ARG A 21 -8.98 -35.47 9.29
C ARG A 21 -10.14 -34.47 9.20
N HIS A 22 -10.04 -33.38 9.94
CA HIS A 22 -10.46 -32.09 9.37
C HIS A 22 -9.24 -31.29 8.92
N GLU A 23 -8.84 -31.65 7.71
CA GLU A 23 -8.40 -30.75 6.64
C GLU A 23 -7.50 -29.58 7.06
N HIS A 24 -6.21 -29.85 6.93
CA HIS A 24 -5.18 -28.88 6.61
C HIS A 24 -5.63 -28.06 5.37
N HIS A 25 -6.28 -26.91 5.58
CA HIS A 25 -6.50 -25.87 4.57
C HIS A 25 -5.42 -24.78 4.74
N PRO A 26 -4.20 -24.97 4.22
CA PRO A 26 -3.15 -23.97 4.30
C PRO A 26 -3.35 -22.95 3.17
N SER A 27 -4.02 -21.83 3.44
CA SER A 27 -4.00 -20.68 2.53
C SER A 27 -4.41 -19.37 3.23
N ASP A 28 -5.45 -19.38 4.06
CA ASP A 28 -6.09 -18.13 4.52
C ASP A 28 -5.35 -17.45 5.67
N ALA A 29 -4.74 -18.23 6.56
CA ALA A 29 -4.03 -17.72 7.73
C ALA A 29 -2.80 -16.87 7.35
N GLN A 30 -2.20 -17.12 6.18
CA GLN A 30 -1.04 -16.36 5.72
C GLN A 30 -1.44 -14.98 5.18
N TYR A 31 -2.56 -14.87 4.46
CA TYR A 31 -3.06 -13.58 3.98
C TYR A 31 -3.48 -12.66 5.12
N TRP A 32 -4.15 -13.20 6.14
CA TRP A 32 -4.54 -12.43 7.32
C TRP A 32 -3.33 -11.85 8.06
N LYS A 33 -2.26 -12.63 8.22
CA LYS A 33 -1.00 -12.17 8.83
C LYS A 33 -0.34 -11.04 8.05
N VAL A 34 -0.26 -11.17 6.72
CA VAL A 34 0.34 -10.13 5.87
C VAL A 34 -0.52 -8.86 5.88
N GLY A 35 -1.84 -8.99 5.85
CA GLY A 35 -2.78 -7.86 5.90
C GLY A 35 -2.73 -7.11 7.22
N LEU A 36 -2.67 -7.84 8.33
CA LEU A 36 -2.52 -7.25 9.65
C LEU A 36 -1.21 -6.48 9.77
N ALA A 37 -0.09 -7.06 9.31
CA ALA A 37 1.20 -6.37 9.31
C ALA A 37 1.16 -5.09 8.45
N LEU A 38 0.54 -5.15 7.27
CA LEU A 38 0.41 -4.00 6.38
C LEU A 38 -0.50 -2.90 6.94
N GLY A 39 -1.58 -3.31 7.60
CA GLY A 39 -2.48 -2.43 8.34
C GLY A 39 -1.75 -1.74 9.49
N LEU A 40 -0.92 -2.46 10.24
CA LEU A 40 -0.14 -1.90 11.34
C LEU A 40 0.92 -0.90 10.84
N ILE A 41 1.62 -1.22 9.74
CA ILE A 41 2.56 -0.30 9.09
C ILE A 41 1.84 0.97 8.63
N THR A 42 0.63 0.83 8.09
CA THR A 42 -0.19 1.98 7.65
C THR A 42 -0.70 2.80 8.82
N LEU A 43 -1.10 2.15 9.91
CA LEU A 43 -1.51 2.82 11.14
C LEU A 43 -0.34 3.59 11.76
N LEU A 44 0.86 3.01 11.78
CA LEU A 44 2.07 3.68 12.26
C LEU A 44 2.41 4.89 11.38
N GLU A 45 2.33 4.75 10.04
CA GLU A 45 2.54 5.87 9.11
C GLU A 45 1.53 7.00 9.37
N VAL A 46 0.23 6.69 9.31
CA VAL A 46 -0.83 7.69 9.53
C VAL A 46 -0.72 8.31 10.93
N GLY A 47 -0.42 7.50 11.93
CA GLY A 47 -0.21 7.94 13.31
C GLY A 47 0.95 8.93 13.46
N THR A 48 2.02 8.81 12.67
CA THR A 48 3.11 9.81 12.71
C THR A 48 2.64 11.21 12.30
N TYR A 49 1.67 11.35 11.39
CA TYR A 49 1.10 12.65 11.02
C TYR A 49 0.19 13.25 12.11
N PHE A 50 -0.42 12.41 12.95
CA PHE A 50 -1.30 12.88 14.02
C PHE A 50 -0.56 13.16 15.33
N ILE A 51 0.60 12.53 15.55
CA ILE A 51 1.36 12.60 16.81
C ILE A 51 2.59 13.52 16.67
N ALA A 52 3.10 13.76 15.47
CA ALA A 52 4.09 14.82 15.24
C ALA A 52 3.37 16.18 15.30
N ASP A 53 3.43 16.79 16.48
CA ASP A 53 3.00 18.15 16.81
C ASP A 53 3.57 19.23 15.84
N PRO A 54 2.99 20.45 15.83
CA PRO A 54 2.73 21.26 14.64
C PRO A 54 3.84 22.30 14.32
N PRO A 55 3.63 23.12 13.29
CA PRO A 55 4.37 23.17 12.03
C PRO A 55 5.72 23.90 12.17
N TYR A 56 6.64 23.70 11.21
CA TYR A 56 7.82 24.55 10.94
C TYR A 56 9.18 24.20 11.58
N ASP A 57 9.39 23.04 12.19
CA ASP A 57 10.73 22.49 12.51
C ASP A 57 11.22 21.56 11.38
N HIS A 58 11.35 22.15 10.18
CA HIS A 58 11.52 21.46 8.89
C HIS A 58 12.95 20.96 8.58
N GLU A 59 13.57 20.19 9.48
CA GLU A 59 14.79 19.42 9.11
C GLU A 59 14.46 17.97 8.73
N LEU A 60 13.36 17.42 9.26
CA LEU A 60 12.93 16.03 9.01
C LEU A 60 11.89 15.90 7.89
N ALA A 61 11.38 17.02 7.35
CA ALA A 61 10.36 17.01 6.29
C ALA A 61 10.76 16.21 5.03
N PRO A 62 12.01 16.32 4.50
CA PRO A 62 12.42 15.51 3.35
C PRO A 62 12.49 14.02 3.68
N LEU A 63 12.89 13.68 4.91
CA LEU A 63 12.99 12.30 5.38
C LEU A 63 11.60 11.69 5.59
N LEU A 64 10.64 12.47 6.11
CA LEU A 64 9.24 12.09 6.19
C LEU A 64 8.69 11.81 4.79
N ILE A 65 8.77 12.77 3.85
CA ILE A 65 8.28 12.62 2.47
C ILE A 65 8.93 11.40 1.79
N GLY A 66 10.25 11.23 1.94
CA GLY A 66 10.97 10.07 1.41
C GLY A 66 10.49 8.75 1.99
N SER A 67 10.29 8.69 3.32
CA SER A 67 9.80 7.48 4.00
C SER A 67 8.36 7.13 3.60
N LEU A 68 7.51 8.12 3.36
CA LEU A 68 6.13 7.97 2.89
C LEU A 68 6.09 7.41 1.46
N ILE A 69 6.89 7.97 0.55
CA ILE A 69 7.03 7.47 -0.83
C ILE A 69 7.52 6.01 -0.80
N PHE A 70 8.52 5.72 0.04
CA PHE A 70 9.06 4.36 0.20
C PHE A 70 7.99 3.38 0.73
N MET A 71 7.24 3.76 1.76
CA MET A 71 6.17 2.94 2.32
C MET A 71 5.01 2.74 1.33
N MET A 72 4.70 3.73 0.49
CA MET A 72 3.71 3.58 -0.59
C MET A 72 4.12 2.53 -1.62
N VAL A 73 5.36 2.60 -2.11
CA VAL A 73 5.89 1.60 -3.06
C VAL A 73 5.92 0.21 -2.43
N LEU A 74 6.38 0.11 -1.18
CA LEU A 74 6.45 -1.16 -0.45
C LEU A 74 5.06 -1.79 -0.31
N LYS A 75 4.05 -1.01 0.11
CA LYS A 75 2.68 -1.51 0.22
C LYS A 75 2.12 -1.93 -1.12
N PHE A 76 2.35 -1.16 -2.18
CA PHE A 76 1.91 -1.51 -3.52
C PHE A 76 2.48 -2.87 -3.96
N VAL A 77 3.77 -3.12 -3.72
CA VAL A 77 4.42 -4.40 -4.05
C VAL A 77 3.87 -5.55 -3.20
N VAL A 78 3.66 -5.33 -1.90
CA VAL A 78 3.14 -6.38 -1.00
C VAL A 78 1.68 -6.71 -1.32
N ILE A 79 0.85 -5.71 -1.61
CA ILE A 79 -0.53 -5.90 -2.07
C ILE A 79 -0.55 -6.63 -3.41
N GLY A 80 0.26 -6.20 -4.38
CA GLY A 80 0.34 -6.86 -5.68
C GLY A 80 0.82 -8.30 -5.58
N ALA A 81 1.86 -8.58 -4.78
CA ALA A 81 2.43 -9.92 -4.66
C ALA A 81 1.50 -10.88 -3.90
N TYR A 82 0.93 -10.45 -2.77
CA TYR A 82 0.17 -11.33 -1.87
C TYR A 82 -1.34 -11.17 -2.06
N PHE A 83 -1.90 -9.97 -2.01
CA PHE A 83 -3.36 -9.79 -2.06
C PHE A 83 -3.98 -9.93 -3.45
N MET A 84 -3.25 -9.56 -4.51
CA MET A 84 -3.69 -9.85 -5.89
C MET A 84 -3.36 -11.29 -6.33
N HIS A 85 -2.92 -12.16 -5.42
CA HIS A 85 -2.57 -13.56 -5.68
C HIS A 85 -1.41 -13.78 -6.68
N LEU A 86 -0.74 -12.73 -7.15
CA LEU A 86 0.30 -12.78 -8.18
C LEU A 86 1.51 -13.68 -7.84
N LYS A 87 1.80 -13.88 -6.55
CA LYS A 87 2.85 -14.80 -6.07
C LYS A 87 2.43 -16.27 -6.15
N PHE A 88 1.12 -16.54 -6.06
CA PHE A 88 0.54 -17.88 -6.02
C PHE A 88 -0.14 -18.28 -7.35
N ASP A 89 -0.31 -17.33 -8.26
CA ASP A 89 -0.90 -17.54 -9.57
C ASP A 89 0.15 -17.86 -10.65
N ASN A 90 -0.32 -18.29 -11.82
CA ASN A 90 0.51 -18.72 -12.94
C ASN A 90 1.36 -17.55 -13.48
N ARG A 91 2.57 -17.85 -13.97
CA ARG A 91 3.57 -16.84 -14.40
C ARG A 91 3.03 -15.85 -15.44
N LEU A 92 2.00 -16.24 -16.19
CA LEU A 92 1.34 -15.39 -17.18
C LEU A 92 0.66 -14.17 -16.56
N PHE A 93 -0.14 -14.35 -15.50
CA PHE A 93 -0.86 -13.23 -14.85
C PHE A 93 0.10 -12.25 -14.20
N ARG A 94 1.16 -12.76 -13.58
CA ARG A 94 2.26 -11.94 -13.07
C ARG A 94 2.93 -11.10 -14.15
N ASN A 95 3.24 -11.71 -15.29
CA ASN A 95 3.94 -11.02 -16.36
C ASN A 95 3.07 -9.95 -17.04
N VAL A 96 1.77 -10.21 -17.23
CA VAL A 96 0.84 -9.22 -17.81
C VAL A 96 0.66 -8.02 -16.88
N PHE A 97 0.53 -8.25 -15.57
CA PHE A 97 0.44 -7.18 -14.58
C PHE A 97 1.71 -6.32 -14.54
N VAL A 98 2.88 -6.96 -14.47
CA VAL A 98 4.17 -6.25 -14.46
C VAL A 98 4.41 -5.51 -15.79
N ALA A 99 4.05 -6.10 -16.93
CA ALA A 99 4.12 -5.42 -18.22
C ALA A 99 3.21 -4.19 -18.28
N GLY A 100 1.98 -4.30 -17.75
CA GLY A 100 1.06 -3.17 -17.61
C GLY A 100 1.60 -2.07 -16.70
N LEU A 101 2.22 -2.43 -15.57
CA LEU A 101 2.85 -1.47 -14.66
C LEU A 101 4.03 -0.74 -15.32
N LEU A 102 4.92 -1.48 -15.98
CA LEU A 102 6.04 -0.89 -16.72
C LEU A 102 5.56 0.01 -17.86
N LEU A 103 4.52 -0.41 -18.58
CA LEU A 103 3.92 0.38 -19.64
C LEU A 103 3.28 1.66 -19.08
N ALA A 104 2.58 1.59 -17.95
CA ALA A 104 1.99 2.76 -17.31
C ALA A 104 3.06 3.78 -16.89
N VAL A 105 4.15 3.32 -16.26
CA VAL A 105 5.29 4.17 -15.90
C VAL A 105 5.95 4.76 -17.15
N GLY A 106 6.16 3.95 -18.20
CA GLY A 106 6.74 4.40 -19.46
C GLY A 106 5.91 5.47 -20.15
N VAL A 107 4.58 5.28 -20.24
CA VAL A 107 3.66 6.26 -20.81
C VAL A 107 3.66 7.54 -19.99
N TYR A 108 3.64 7.43 -18.66
CA TYR A 108 3.72 8.60 -17.78
C TYR A 108 4.99 9.43 -18.01
N LEU A 109 6.16 8.79 -18.08
CA LEU A 109 7.42 9.45 -18.37
C LEU A 109 7.46 10.04 -19.79
N ALA A 110 6.89 9.35 -20.78
CA ALA A 110 6.78 9.85 -22.14
C ALA A 110 5.94 11.13 -22.20
N VAL A 111 4.82 11.17 -21.46
CA VAL A 111 3.96 12.36 -21.34
C VAL A 111 4.70 13.51 -20.66
N LEU A 112 5.39 13.27 -19.54
CA LEU A 112 6.20 14.31 -18.88
C LEU A 112 7.28 14.90 -19.80
N THR A 113 7.91 14.04 -20.61
CA THR A 113 8.91 14.46 -21.60
C THR A 113 8.28 15.24 -22.75
N ALA A 114 7.12 14.80 -23.24
CA ALA A 114 6.40 15.46 -24.32
C ALA A 114 5.89 16.85 -23.94
N PHE A 115 5.54 17.06 -22.67
CA PHE A 115 5.16 18.38 -22.15
C PHE A 115 6.35 19.27 -21.78
N GLU A 116 7.59 18.86 -22.10
CA GLU A 116 8.77 19.69 -21.84
C GLU A 116 8.88 20.15 -20.37
N PHE A 117 8.31 19.38 -19.42
CA PHE A 117 8.31 19.71 -17.98
C PHE A 117 9.72 19.87 -17.40
N TRP A 118 10.73 19.34 -18.10
CA TRP A 118 12.14 19.44 -17.74
C TRP A 118 12.77 20.79 -18.14
N THR A 119 12.14 21.54 -19.04
CA THR A 119 12.62 22.83 -19.57
C THR A 119 11.71 23.97 -19.16
N ASP A 120 11.31 24.00 -17.89
CA ASP A 120 10.91 25.25 -17.26
C ASP A 120 12.10 26.21 -17.35
N ARG A 121 12.12 27.03 -18.40
CA ARG A 121 12.80 28.31 -18.35
C ARG A 121 12.02 29.09 -17.30
N TYR A 122 12.53 29.06 -16.08
CA TYR A 122 12.29 30.12 -15.12
C TYR A 122 12.79 31.39 -15.80
N GLU A 123 11.91 32.06 -16.55
CA GLU A 123 12.11 33.46 -16.88
C GLU A 123 12.24 34.17 -15.52
N ASP A 124 13.48 34.54 -15.21
CA ASP A 124 13.80 35.51 -14.19
C ASP A 124 12.97 36.74 -14.49
N GLY A 125 11.87 36.86 -13.75
CA GLY A 125 11.04 38.03 -13.70
C GLY A 125 11.83 39.16 -13.05
N THR A 126 12.79 39.69 -13.79
CA THR A 126 13.19 41.10 -13.71
C THR A 126 11.99 41.91 -14.23
N TYR A 127 10.89 41.84 -13.48
CA TYR A 127 9.69 42.62 -13.70
C TYR A 127 10.10 44.06 -13.45
N ASP A 128 10.27 44.84 -14.51
CA ASP A 128 9.59 46.13 -14.69
C ASP A 128 9.69 47.12 -13.51
N GLN A 129 10.69 46.98 -12.63
CA GLN A 129 11.02 47.93 -11.57
C GLN A 129 11.91 49.03 -12.13
N ASP A 130 12.71 48.71 -13.14
CA ASP A 130 13.64 49.64 -13.76
C ASP A 130 12.93 50.70 -14.60
N SER A 131 11.75 50.37 -15.15
CA SER A 131 10.89 51.32 -15.89
C SER A 131 10.09 52.22 -14.94
N PHE A 132 9.60 51.68 -13.83
CA PHE A 132 8.89 52.43 -12.79
C PHE A 132 9.81 53.44 -12.07
N LEU A 133 11.07 53.10 -11.84
CA LEU A 133 12.04 54.01 -11.20
C LEU A 133 12.63 55.08 -12.13
N VAL A 134 12.42 54.98 -13.45
CA VAL A 134 12.91 55.96 -14.43
C VAL A 134 11.87 57.06 -14.73
N GLU A 135 10.58 56.79 -14.57
CA GLU A 135 9.51 57.75 -14.90
C GLU A 135 9.28 58.83 -13.82
N ASP A 136 9.62 58.54 -12.55
CA ASP A 136 9.45 59.45 -11.41
C ASP A 136 10.74 60.20 -10.97
N ALA A 137 11.86 60.02 -11.69
CA ALA A 137 13.10 60.71 -11.35
C ALA A 137 13.06 62.18 -11.83
N PRO A 138 13.11 63.18 -10.94
CA PRO A 138 13.12 64.58 -11.36
C PRO A 138 14.38 64.87 -12.17
N ALA A 139 14.20 65.19 -13.45
CA ALA A 139 15.26 65.63 -14.33
C ALA A 139 15.69 67.05 -13.95
N GLY A 140 16.58 67.18 -12.96
CA GLY A 140 17.33 68.41 -12.67
C GLY A 140 16.56 69.52 -11.96
#